data_AF-A0A945U0N0-F1
#
_entry.id   AF-A0A945U0N0-F1
#
_cell.length_a   1.000
_cell.length_b   1.000
_cell.length_c   1.000
_cell.angle_alpha   90.00
_cell.angle_beta   90.00
_cell.angle_gamma   90.00
#
_symmetry.space_group_name_H-M   'P 1'
#
loop_
_entity.id
_entity.type
_entity.pdbx_description
1 polymer ?
#
loop_
_entity_poly.entity_id
_entity_poly.type
_entity_poly.pdbx_seq_one_letter_code
_entity_poly.pdbx_strand_id
1 'polypeptide(L)'
;MDDTRTDTGVLDGGQILPLVAVVLMVSLGAVLMLARLAPLVDDAARARTAADAAALAGAAEGRDAAVEFAHANGGVLVDYRRVGSVVRVEVRVGHASADASARFWVDWVALYGAG
;
A
#
# COMPACT_ATOMS: atom_id res chain seq x y z
N MET A 1 10.13 -4.11 -74.10
CA MET A 1 8.83 -4.16 -73.42
C MET A 1 9.13 -4.60 -72.00
N ASP A 2 9.61 -3.66 -71.19
CA ASP A 2 9.89 -3.86 -69.76
C ASP A 2 9.25 -2.68 -69.05
N ASP A 3 8.12 -2.95 -68.38
CA ASP A 3 7.39 -2.02 -67.54
C ASP A 3 7.53 -2.52 -66.11
N THR A 4 8.72 -2.38 -65.54
CA THR A 4 8.93 -2.46 -64.09
C THR A 4 8.63 -1.09 -63.49
N ARG A 5 7.35 -0.71 -63.52
CA ARG A 5 6.85 0.39 -62.70
C ARG A 5 6.95 -0.07 -61.25
N THR A 6 8.08 0.21 -60.61
CA THR A 6 8.25 0.15 -59.17
C THR A 6 7.41 1.28 -58.58
N ASP A 7 6.14 0.98 -58.35
CA ASP A 7 5.28 1.80 -57.53
C ASP A 7 5.68 1.57 -56.07
N THR A 8 6.86 2.07 -55.68
CA THR A 8 7.16 2.26 -54.26
C THR A 8 6.46 3.52 -53.84
N GLY A 9 5.14 3.41 -53.70
CA GLY A 9 4.32 4.37 -52.99
C GLY A 9 5.01 4.65 -51.66
N VAL A 10 5.65 5.81 -51.58
CA VAL A 10 6.25 6.36 -50.38
C VAL A 10 5.12 6.36 -49.36
N LEU A 11 5.14 5.41 -48.42
CA LEU A 11 4.18 5.38 -47.31
C LEU A 11 4.15 6.77 -46.71
N ASP A 12 2.96 7.39 -46.68
CA ASP A 12 2.67 8.73 -46.22
C ASP A 12 3.28 9.02 -44.85
N GLY A 13 4.57 9.39 -44.81
CA GLY A 13 5.32 9.71 -43.60
C GLY A 13 4.78 10.94 -42.87
N GLY A 14 3.92 11.72 -43.54
CA GLY A 14 3.23 12.86 -42.95
C GLY A 14 2.06 12.47 -42.03
N GLN A 15 1.46 11.29 -42.18
CA GLN A 15 0.26 10.89 -41.42
C GLN A 15 0.59 10.00 -40.21
N ILE A 16 1.73 9.31 -40.22
CA ILE A 16 2.16 8.47 -39.10
C ILE A 16 2.65 9.33 -37.93
N LEU A 17 3.31 10.46 -38.23
CA LEU A 17 3.82 11.39 -37.21
C LEU A 17 2.73 11.92 -36.24
N PRO A 18 1.60 12.47 -36.71
CA PRO A 18 0.56 12.97 -35.82
C PRO A 18 -0.10 11.84 -35.03
N LEU A 19 -0.28 10.66 -35.62
CA LEU A 19 -0.84 9.50 -34.92
C LEU A 19 0.08 9.03 -33.78
N VAL A 20 1.38 8.89 -34.06
CA VAL A 20 2.39 8.54 -33.05
C VAL A 20 2.44 9.60 -31.95
N ALA A 21 2.38 10.89 -32.30
CA ALA A 21 2.35 11.97 -31.32
C ALA A 21 1.12 11.89 -30.39
N VAL A 22 -0.08 11.62 -30.94
CA VAL A 22 -1.30 11.44 -30.16
C VAL A 22 -1.18 10.22 -29.25
N VAL A 23 -0.70 9.08 -29.76
CA VAL A 23 -0.48 7.86 -28.95
C VAL A 23 0.49 8.15 -27.81
N LEU A 24 1.63 8.78 -28.08
CA LEU A 24 2.60 9.15 -27.05
C LEU A 24 2.01 10.11 -26.01
N MET A 25 1.20 11.08 -26.44
CA MET A 25 0.56 12.04 -25.55
C MET A 25 -0.49 11.36 -24.65
N VAL A 26 -1.28 10.43 -25.20
CA VAL A 26 -2.24 9.61 -24.43
C VAL A 26 -1.50 8.69 -23.46
N SER A 27 -0.43 8.03 -23.90
CA SER A 27 0.39 7.17 -23.05
C SER A 27 1.05 7.96 -21.92
N LEU A 28 1.63 9.12 -22.20
CA LEU A 28 2.23 9.99 -21.19
C LEU A 28 1.16 10.50 -20.22
N GLY A 29 0.00 10.92 -20.73
CA GLY A 29 -1.14 11.31 -19.91
C GLY A 29 -1.60 10.19 -18.97
N ALA A 30 -1.71 8.96 -19.48
CA ALA A 30 -2.07 7.79 -18.68
C ALA A 30 -1.03 7.48 -17.60
N VAL A 31 0.26 7.53 -17.92
CA VAL A 31 1.36 7.35 -16.95
C VAL A 31 1.32 8.41 -15.86
N LEU A 32 1.12 9.68 -16.22
CA LEU A 32 1.00 10.77 -15.24
C LEU A 32 -0.26 10.63 -14.37
N MET A 33 -1.39 10.20 -14.95
CA MET A 33 -2.63 9.94 -14.23
C MET A 33 -2.44 8.81 -13.20
N LEU A 34 -1.78 7.72 -13.60
CA LEU A 34 -1.43 6.59 -12.72
C LEU A 34 -0.44 7.02 -11.62
N ALA A 35 0.57 7.83 -11.95
CA ALA A 35 1.52 8.35 -10.97
C ALA A 35 0.85 9.26 -9.92
N ARG A 36 -0.21 9.99 -10.30
CA ARG A 36 -1.03 10.78 -9.36
C ARG A 36 -1.92 9.91 -8.47
N LEU A 37 -2.29 8.71 -8.92
CA LEU A 37 -3.07 7.73 -8.16
C LEU A 37 -2.21 6.84 -7.26
N ALA A 38 -0.91 6.70 -7.55
CA ALA A 38 0.03 5.92 -6.75
C ALA A 38 0.07 6.26 -5.24
N PRO A 39 0.09 7.54 -4.79
CA PRO A 39 0.10 7.85 -3.37
C PRO A 39 -1.17 7.44 -2.62
N LEU A 40 -2.33 7.38 -3.30
CA LEU A 40 -3.59 6.92 -2.68
C LEU A 40 -3.55 5.42 -2.33
N VAL A 41 -2.78 4.63 -3.06
CA VAL A 41 -2.56 3.20 -2.77
C VAL A 41 -1.57 3.03 -1.62
N ASP A 42 -0.56 3.91 -1.54
CA ASP A 42 0.51 3.82 -0.55
C ASP A 42 0.02 4.17 0.87
N ASP A 43 -0.86 5.17 1.01
CA ASP A 43 -1.42 5.54 2.31
C ASP A 43 -2.23 4.41 2.95
N ALA A 44 -3.01 3.68 2.15
CA ALA A 44 -3.79 2.53 2.63
C ALA A 44 -2.89 1.36 3.04
N ALA A 45 -1.83 1.09 2.27
CA ALA A 45 -0.86 0.05 2.61
C ALA A 45 -0.11 0.40 3.92
N ARG A 46 0.36 1.65 4.05
CA ARG A 46 1.02 2.14 5.27
C ARG A 46 0.10 2.14 6.48
N ALA A 47 -1.16 2.59 6.33
CA ALA A 47 -2.15 2.53 7.40
C ALA A 47 -2.32 1.09 7.91
N ARG A 48 -2.35 0.12 6.99
CA ARG A 48 -2.48 -1.30 7.34
C ARG A 48 -1.27 -1.84 8.08
N THR A 49 -0.06 -1.55 7.60
CA THR A 49 1.19 -1.92 8.30
C THR A 49 1.26 -1.30 9.70
N ALA A 50 0.87 -0.04 9.83
CA ALA A 50 0.85 0.65 11.13
C ALA A 50 -0.19 0.04 12.08
N ALA A 51 -1.38 -0.32 11.57
CA ALA A 51 -2.41 -1.01 12.34
C ALA A 51 -1.96 -2.40 12.81
N ASP A 52 -1.35 -3.20 11.93
CA ASP A 52 -0.86 -4.54 12.27
C ASP A 52 0.22 -4.49 13.36
N ALA A 53 1.18 -3.56 13.22
CA ALA A 53 2.23 -3.34 14.22
C ALA A 53 1.64 -2.91 15.58
N ALA A 54 0.71 -1.94 15.57
CA ALA A 54 0.03 -1.48 16.78
C ALA A 54 -0.81 -2.58 17.44
N ALA A 55 -1.46 -3.45 16.66
CA ALA A 55 -2.24 -4.56 17.18
C ALA A 55 -1.33 -5.57 17.90
N LEU A 56 -0.21 -5.95 17.27
CA LEU A 56 0.77 -6.89 17.82
C LEU A 56 1.42 -6.34 19.10
N ALA A 57 1.92 -5.11 19.06
CA ALA A 57 2.47 -4.44 20.23
C ALA A 57 1.40 -4.30 21.34
N GLY A 58 0.18 -3.96 20.94
CA GLY A 58 -0.98 -3.89 21.81
C GLY A 58 -1.34 -5.21 22.50
N ALA A 59 -1.17 -6.34 21.80
CA ALA A 59 -1.39 -7.67 22.34
C ALA A 59 -0.25 -8.14 23.24
N ALA A 60 1.00 -7.74 22.94
CA ALA A 60 2.18 -8.10 23.72
C ALA A 60 2.29 -7.29 25.03
N GLU A 61 2.20 -5.97 24.94
CA GLU A 61 2.60 -5.05 26.02
C GLU A 61 1.49 -4.05 26.40
N GLY A 62 0.38 -4.02 25.66
CA GLY A 62 -0.78 -3.19 25.98
C GLY A 62 -0.82 -1.87 25.21
N ARG A 63 -1.71 -0.97 25.66
CA ARG A 63 -2.11 0.21 24.88
C ARG A 63 -0.96 1.16 24.56
N ASP A 64 -0.04 1.39 25.50
CA ASP A 64 1.05 2.35 25.30
C ASP A 64 2.02 1.87 24.22
N ALA A 65 2.32 0.57 24.18
CA ALA A 65 3.08 -0.04 23.09
C ALA A 65 2.33 0.05 21.75
N ALA A 66 1.01 -0.12 21.73
CA ALA A 66 0.22 0.08 20.51
C ALA A 66 0.32 1.52 19.98
N VAL A 67 0.31 2.52 20.86
CA VAL A 67 0.48 3.94 20.51
C VAL A 67 1.87 4.19 19.96
N GLU A 68 2.90 3.70 20.65
CA GLU A 68 4.30 3.86 20.23
C GLU A 68 4.54 3.26 18.83
N PHE A 69 4.07 2.03 18.60
CA PHE A 69 4.25 1.36 17.31
C PHE A 69 3.40 1.98 16.20
N ALA A 70 2.21 2.51 16.50
CA ALA A 70 1.46 3.30 15.52
C ALA A 70 2.27 4.52 15.07
N HIS A 71 2.85 5.27 16.03
CA HIS A 71 3.68 6.44 15.74
C HIS A 71 4.99 6.10 15.01
N ALA A 72 5.67 5.03 15.41
CA ALA A 72 6.89 4.56 14.74
C ALA A 72 6.65 4.18 13.27
N ASN A 73 5.43 3.77 12.93
CA ASN A 73 5.01 3.47 11.55
C ASN A 73 4.35 4.67 10.84
N GLY A 74 4.50 5.89 11.38
CA GLY A 74 3.98 7.12 10.77
C GLY A 74 2.47 7.30 10.89
N GLY A 75 1.82 6.53 11.77
CA GLY A 75 0.38 6.60 12.03
C GLY A 75 0.04 7.20 13.39
N VAL A 76 -1.26 7.32 13.63
CA VAL A 76 -1.84 7.72 14.91
C VAL A 76 -2.91 6.70 15.28
N LEU A 77 -2.85 6.20 16.51
CA LEU A 77 -3.86 5.28 17.06
C LEU A 77 -5.16 6.04 17.31
N VAL A 78 -6.24 5.67 16.62
CA VAL A 78 -7.57 6.32 16.73
C VAL A 78 -8.51 5.55 17.65
N ASP A 79 -8.49 4.21 17.61
CA ASP A 79 -9.23 3.36 18.54
C ASP A 79 -8.33 2.24 19.09
N TYR A 80 -8.58 1.86 20.35
CA TYR A 80 -7.94 0.72 20.99
C TYR A 80 -8.96 -0.01 21.86
N ARG A 81 -9.11 -1.30 21.60
CA ARG A 81 -10.01 -2.16 22.37
C ARG A 81 -9.36 -3.50 22.66
N ARG A 82 -9.30 -3.87 23.94
CA ARG A 82 -8.88 -5.19 24.39
C ARG A 82 -10.07 -5.95 24.97
N VAL A 83 -10.34 -7.13 24.43
CA VAL A 83 -11.40 -8.04 24.88
C VAL A 83 -10.80 -9.42 25.10
N GLY A 84 -10.63 -9.79 26.37
CA GLY A 84 -9.94 -11.04 26.74
C GLY A 84 -8.51 -11.06 26.18
N SER A 85 -8.22 -12.05 25.34
CA SER A 85 -6.93 -12.23 24.67
C SER A 85 -6.78 -11.49 23.34
N VAL A 86 -7.83 -10.82 22.86
CA VAL A 86 -7.84 -10.14 21.55
C VAL A 86 -7.71 -8.64 21.74
N VAL A 87 -6.81 -8.03 20.97
CA VAL A 87 -6.64 -6.59 20.86
C VAL A 87 -7.06 -6.18 19.45
N ARG A 88 -7.90 -5.17 19.35
CA ARG A 88 -8.29 -4.49 18.10
C ARG A 88 -7.84 -3.05 18.17
N VAL A 89 -7.29 -2.57 17.07
CA VAL A 89 -6.83 -1.20 16.91
C VAL A 89 -7.33 -0.63 15.60
N GLU A 90 -7.59 0.67 15.58
CA GLU A 90 -7.70 1.45 14.35
C GLU A 90 -6.52 2.42 14.32
N VAL A 91 -5.80 2.47 13.21
CA VAL A 91 -4.70 3.41 13.00
C VAL A 91 -4.95 4.23 11.74
N ARG A 92 -4.66 5.53 11.83
CA ARG A 92 -4.71 6.46 10.70
C ARG A 92 -3.31 6.85 10.26
N VAL A 93 -3.04 6.77 8.96
CA VAL A 93 -1.83 7.30 8.31
C VAL A 93 -2.28 8.25 7.21
N GLY A 94 -1.89 9.53 7.31
CA GLY A 94 -2.33 10.56 6.37
C GLY A 94 -3.86 10.67 6.33
N HIS A 95 -4.46 10.26 5.22
CA HIS A 95 -5.93 10.27 5.02
C HIS A 95 -6.55 8.87 5.05
N ALA A 96 -5.76 7.82 5.19
CA ALA A 96 -6.22 6.44 5.27
C ALA A 96 -6.32 5.97 6.72
N SER A 97 -7.41 5.26 7.04
CA SER A 97 -7.56 4.49 8.28
C SER A 97 -7.50 3.00 7.96
N ALA A 98 -6.98 2.19 8.89
CA ALA A 98 -7.03 0.74 8.82
C ALA A 98 -7.26 0.14 10.21
N ASP A 99 -8.03 -0.94 10.23
CA ASP A 99 -8.26 -1.77 11.40
C ASP A 99 -7.37 -3.01 11.39
N ALA A 100 -6.88 -3.40 12.56
CA ALA A 100 -6.16 -4.65 12.76
C ALA A 100 -6.53 -5.30 14.09
N SER A 101 -6.30 -6.61 14.20
CA SER A 101 -6.49 -7.33 15.45
C SER A 101 -5.43 -8.39 15.67
N ALA A 102 -4.97 -8.51 16.91
CA ALA A 102 -3.99 -9.50 17.34
C ALA A 102 -4.48 -10.24 18.58
N ARG A 103 -3.94 -11.44 18.81
CA ARG A 103 -4.26 -12.26 19.98
C ARG A 103 -2.98 -12.66 20.71
N PHE A 104 -3.01 -12.62 22.04
CA PHE A 104 -1.93 -13.16 22.89
C PHE A 104 -2.41 -14.38 23.69
N TRP A 105 -1.49 -15.26 24.04
CA TRP A 105 -1.76 -16.42 24.89
C TRP A 105 -0.75 -16.41 26.05
N VAL A 106 -1.19 -16.80 27.24
CA VAL A 106 -0.33 -16.92 28.41
C VAL A 106 -0.11 -18.42 28.65
N ASP A 107 1.11 -18.89 28.49
CA ASP A 107 1.51 -20.22 28.89
C ASP A 107 2.23 -20.15 30.25
N TRP A 108 1.63 -20.73 31.28
CA TRP A 108 2.23 -20.76 32.61
C TRP A 108 3.24 -21.90 32.65
N VAL A 109 4.50 -21.60 32.34
CA VAL A 109 5.58 -22.55 32.60
C VAL A 109 5.76 -22.61 34.11
N ALA A 110 5.22 -23.66 34.72
CA ALA A 110 5.37 -23.90 36.13
C ALA A 110 6.85 -24.11 36.45
N LEU A 111 7.46 -23.14 37.12
CA LEU A 111 8.81 -23.27 37.69
C LEU A 111 8.77 -24.24 38.88
N TYR A 112 8.50 -25.52 38.62
CA TYR A 112 8.72 -26.60 39.56
C TYR A 112 10.05 -27.25 39.23
N GLY A 113 11.12 -26.75 39.86
CA GLY A 113 12.45 -27.31 39.64
C GLY A 113 13.58 -26.57 40.33
N ALA A 114 13.56 -26.50 41.66
CA ALA A 114 14.74 -26.64 42.51
C ALA A 114 14.25 -26.81 43.95
N GLY A 115 14.74 -27.86 44.61
CA GLY A 115 14.32 -28.30 45.95
C GLY A 115 14.83 -27.45 47.09
#